data_AF-A0A955I7R3-F1
#
_entry.id   AF-A0A955I7R3-F1
#
_cell.length_a   1.000
_cell.length_b   1.000
_cell.length_c   1.000
_cell.angle_alpha   90.00
_cell.angle_beta   90.00
_cell.angle_gamma   90.00
#
_symmetry.space_group_name_H-M   'P 1'
#
loop_
_entity.id
_entity.type
_entity.pdbx_description
1 polymer ?
#
loop_
_entity_poly.entity_id
_entity_poly.type
_entity_poly.pdbx_seq_one_letter_code
_entity_poly.pdbx_strand_id
1 'polypeptide(L)'
;MTETALRRRRITAVAIVLILAISLAGLLSFVRYQSVRLGREQEFNIAAERITADLSQHFQILSTILRAGRGLFLSSVQVSRSEWERFVNDSDLVVETDGIQGIGFAKFLEPGEVAGFEEEVRSEGFPDFKVTPEGERDEYTIIVFLEPFDERNRRAFGYDMSTEETRKTAMMS
;
A
#
# COMPACT_ATOMS: atom_id res chain seq x y z
N MET A 1 71.49 -43.65 -16.90
CA MET A 1 70.39 -42.66 -16.97
C MET A 1 70.10 -42.19 -15.55
N THR A 2 70.34 -40.90 -15.30
CA THR A 2 70.57 -40.32 -13.98
C THR A 2 69.28 -40.12 -13.19
N GLU A 3 69.34 -40.44 -11.89
CA GLU A 3 68.27 -40.30 -10.88
C GLU A 3 67.57 -38.92 -10.90
N THR A 4 68.30 -37.88 -11.31
CA THR A 4 67.81 -36.53 -11.57
C THR A 4 66.73 -36.44 -12.65
N ALA A 5 66.82 -37.22 -13.74
CA ALA A 5 65.84 -37.23 -14.82
C ALA A 5 64.51 -37.90 -14.39
N LEU A 6 64.59 -38.95 -13.56
CA LEU A 6 63.43 -39.63 -13.00
C LEU A 6 62.71 -38.74 -11.97
N ARG A 7 63.46 -38.04 -11.13
CA ARG A 7 62.95 -37.06 -10.17
C ARG A 7 62.24 -35.89 -10.88
N ARG A 8 62.84 -35.36 -11.95
CA ARG A 8 62.24 -34.26 -12.74
C ARG A 8 60.91 -34.69 -13.39
N ARG A 9 60.84 -35.88 -13.99
CA ARG A 9 59.60 -36.45 -14.54
C ARG A 9 58.48 -36.58 -13.49
N ARG A 10 58.82 -37.07 -12.28
CA ARG A 10 57.84 -37.19 -11.17
C ARG A 10 57.31 -35.82 -10.74
N ILE A 11 58.18 -34.83 -10.60
CA ILE A 11 57.77 -33.45 -10.25
C ILE A 11 56.85 -32.87 -11.33
N THR A 12 57.18 -33.05 -12.61
CA THR A 12 56.32 -32.57 -13.72
C THR A 12 54.95 -33.25 -13.72
N ALA A 13 54.89 -34.57 -13.50
CA ALA A 13 53.63 -35.29 -13.43
C ALA A 13 52.75 -34.82 -12.25
N VAL A 14 53.33 -34.63 -11.06
CA VAL A 14 52.62 -34.10 -9.89
C VAL A 14 52.12 -32.68 -10.16
N ALA A 15 52.94 -31.83 -10.78
CA ALA A 15 52.54 -30.47 -11.14
C ALA A 15 51.36 -30.46 -12.12
N ILE A 16 51.37 -31.33 -13.13
CA ILE A 16 50.25 -31.46 -14.09
C ILE A 16 48.98 -31.89 -13.37
N VAL A 17 49.05 -32.91 -12.50
CA VAL A 17 47.88 -33.40 -11.75
C VAL A 17 47.32 -32.29 -10.83
N LEU A 18 48.18 -31.53 -10.15
CA LEU A 18 47.76 -30.41 -9.31
C LEU A 18 47.10 -29.30 -10.14
N ILE A 19 47.68 -28.94 -11.29
CA ILE A 19 47.09 -27.92 -12.19
C ILE A 19 45.72 -28.38 -12.67
N LEU A 20 45.58 -29.65 -13.06
CA LEU A 20 44.29 -30.21 -13.50
C LEU A 20 43.26 -30.22 -12.37
N ALA A 21 43.65 -30.60 -11.16
CA ALA A 21 42.78 -30.59 -10.00
C ALA A 21 42.31 -29.18 -9.63
N ILE A 22 43.22 -28.19 -9.64
CA ILE A 22 42.90 -26.78 -9.37
C ILE A 22 41.99 -26.23 -10.48
N SER A 23 42.29 -26.53 -11.75
CA SER A 23 41.48 -26.11 -12.89
C SER A 23 40.06 -26.68 -12.81
N LEU A 24 39.93 -27.96 -12.47
CA LEU A 24 38.63 -28.61 -12.30
C LEU A 24 37.87 -28.02 -11.11
N ALA A 25 38.53 -27.80 -9.96
CA ALA A 25 37.92 -27.15 -8.80
C ALA A 25 37.45 -25.72 -9.13
N GLY A 26 38.27 -24.95 -9.86
CA GLY A 26 37.92 -23.61 -10.33
C GLY A 26 36.71 -23.61 -11.27
N LEU A 27 36.65 -24.55 -12.22
CA LEU A 27 35.51 -24.69 -13.13
C LEU A 27 34.24 -25.07 -12.38
N LEU A 28 34.29 -26.06 -11.49
CA LEU A 28 33.14 -26.47 -10.68
C LEU A 28 32.64 -25.33 -9.77
N SER A 29 33.57 -24.57 -9.17
CA SER A 29 33.24 -23.40 -8.36
C SER A 29 32.60 -22.29 -9.21
N PHE A 30 33.10 -22.05 -10.42
CA PHE A 30 32.56 -21.06 -11.34
C PHE A 30 31.14 -21.43 -11.78
N VAL A 31 30.90 -22.69 -12.18
CA VAL A 31 29.57 -23.18 -12.54
C VAL A 31 28.61 -23.04 -11.36
N ARG A 32 29.03 -23.45 -10.17
CA ARG A 32 28.21 -23.32 -8.95
C ARG A 32 27.90 -21.86 -8.62
N TYR A 33 28.87 -20.96 -8.76
CA TYR A 33 28.68 -19.53 -8.54
C TYR A 33 27.63 -18.94 -9.50
N GLN A 34 27.69 -19.30 -10.78
CA GLN A 34 26.70 -18.88 -11.77
C GLN A 34 25.31 -19.44 -11.45
N SER A 35 25.20 -20.72 -11.11
CA SER A 35 23.93 -21.33 -10.73
C SER A 35 23.30 -20.70 -9.50
N VAL A 36 24.10 -20.42 -8.45
CA VAL A 36 23.61 -19.75 -7.24
C VAL A 36 23.18 -18.31 -7.54
N ARG A 37 23.92 -17.59 -8.38
CA ARG A 37 23.56 -16.22 -8.77
C ARG A 37 22.23 -16.19 -9.53
N LEU A 38 22.08 -17.04 -10.55
CA LEU A 38 20.84 -17.13 -11.33
C LEU A 38 19.66 -17.55 -10.45
N GLY A 39 19.86 -18.52 -9.54
CA GLY A 39 18.83 -18.92 -8.59
C GLY A 39 18.36 -17.78 -7.69
N ARG A 40 19.29 -16.96 -7.17
CA ARG A 40 18.94 -15.78 -6.35
C ARG A 40 18.19 -14.71 -7.14
N GLU A 41 18.59 -14.44 -8.39
CA GLU A 41 17.89 -13.49 -9.25
C GLU A 41 16.46 -13.96 -9.55
N GLN A 42 16.26 -15.26 -9.80
CA GLN A 42 14.93 -15.86 -9.99
C GLN A 42 14.08 -15.80 -8.73
N GLU A 43 14.62 -16.18 -7.56
CA GLU A 43 13.91 -16.10 -6.28
C GLU A 43 13.49 -14.66 -5.97
N PHE A 44 14.38 -13.69 -6.22
CA PHE A 44 14.08 -12.28 -6.06
C PHE A 44 12.94 -11.83 -7.00
N ASN A 45 13.01 -12.18 -8.29
CA ASN A 45 11.98 -11.80 -9.25
C ASN A 45 10.62 -12.41 -8.90
N ILE A 46 10.57 -13.70 -8.52
CA ILE A 46 9.33 -14.36 -8.08
C ILE A 46 8.76 -13.67 -6.85
N ALA A 47 9.59 -13.31 -5.88
CA ALA A 47 9.15 -12.59 -4.70
C ALA A 47 8.62 -11.19 -5.05
N ALA A 48 9.31 -10.46 -5.92
CA ALA A 48 8.90 -9.13 -6.38
C ALA A 48 7.58 -9.17 -7.16
N GLU A 49 7.42 -10.14 -8.06
CA GLU A 49 6.18 -10.35 -8.82
C GLU A 49 5.02 -10.67 -7.89
N ARG A 50 5.23 -11.56 -6.91
CA ARG A 50 4.21 -11.91 -5.91
C ARG A 50 3.77 -10.70 -5.10
N ILE A 51 4.72 -9.93 -4.55
CA ILE A 51 4.41 -8.73 -3.76
C ILE A 51 3.67 -7.70 -4.63
N THR A 52 4.08 -7.54 -5.89
CA THR A 52 3.42 -6.61 -6.82
C THR A 52 1.99 -7.05 -7.13
N ALA A 53 1.77 -8.35 -7.34
CA ALA A 53 0.44 -8.91 -7.56
C ALA A 53 -0.46 -8.72 -6.33
N ASP A 54 0.06 -9.01 -5.13
CA ASP A 54 -0.66 -8.84 -3.86
C ASP A 54 -1.06 -7.37 -3.65
N LEU A 55 -0.13 -6.42 -3.88
CA LEU A 55 -0.44 -4.98 -3.81
C LEU A 55 -1.47 -4.54 -4.85
N SER A 56 -1.37 -5.06 -6.08
CA SER A 56 -2.32 -4.73 -7.16
C SER A 56 -3.72 -5.22 -6.81
N GLN A 57 -3.85 -6.43 -6.28
CA GLN A 57 -5.11 -7.00 -5.82
C GLN A 57 -5.69 -6.17 -4.67
N HIS A 58 -4.86 -5.76 -3.71
CA HIS A 58 -5.28 -4.91 -2.61
C HIS A 58 -5.87 -3.58 -3.13
N PHE A 59 -5.19 -2.87 -4.03
CA PHE A 59 -5.72 -1.62 -4.59
C PHE A 59 -6.99 -1.81 -5.42
N GLN A 60 -7.16 -2.95 -6.08
CA GLN A 60 -8.39 -3.28 -6.80
C GLN A 60 -9.58 -3.49 -5.85
N ILE A 61 -9.35 -4.15 -4.71
CA ILE A 61 -10.35 -4.31 -3.64
C ILE A 61 -10.76 -2.93 -3.12
N LEU A 62 -9.77 -2.09 -2.77
CA LEU A 62 -9.99 -0.69 -2.36
C LEU A 62 -10.83 0.11 -3.36
N SER A 63 -10.47 0.05 -4.64
CA SER A 63 -11.22 0.79 -5.68
C SER A 63 -12.65 0.29 -5.83
N THR A 64 -12.85 -1.03 -5.74
CA THR A 64 -14.19 -1.65 -5.81
C THR A 64 -15.08 -1.15 -4.67
N ILE A 65 -14.54 -1.09 -3.46
CA ILE A 65 -15.23 -0.60 -2.27
C ILE A 65 -15.64 0.86 -2.42
N LEU A 66 -14.69 1.73 -2.81
CA LEU A 66 -14.96 3.16 -2.97
C LEU A 66 -16.04 3.40 -4.04
N ARG A 67 -16.07 2.57 -5.10
CA ARG A 67 -17.14 2.60 -6.11
C ARG A 67 -18.46 2.11 -5.56
N ALA A 68 -18.48 1.06 -4.74
CA ALA A 68 -19.70 0.57 -4.08
C ALA A 68 -20.26 1.62 -3.12
N GLY A 69 -19.40 2.28 -2.32
CA GLY A 69 -19.78 3.38 -1.45
C GLY A 69 -20.33 4.56 -2.23
N ARG A 70 -19.69 4.96 -3.34
CA ARG A 70 -20.26 5.94 -4.28
C ARG A 70 -21.63 5.51 -4.80
N GLY A 71 -21.79 4.23 -5.14
CA GLY A 71 -23.06 3.65 -5.58
C GLY A 71 -24.18 3.81 -4.55
N LEU A 72 -23.87 3.57 -3.27
CA LEU A 72 -24.79 3.81 -2.15
C LEU A 72 -25.32 5.25 -2.19
N PHE A 73 -24.43 6.24 -2.19
CA PHE A 73 -24.81 7.66 -2.24
C PHE A 73 -25.57 8.05 -3.50
N LEU A 74 -25.23 7.50 -4.67
CA LEU A 74 -25.93 7.80 -5.93
C LEU A 74 -27.33 7.16 -6.02
N SER A 75 -27.59 6.12 -5.23
CA SER A 75 -28.85 5.37 -5.24
C SER A 75 -29.81 5.75 -4.10
N SER A 76 -29.35 6.57 -3.16
CA SER A 76 -30.10 6.99 -1.98
C SER A 76 -30.42 8.48 -2.04
N VAL A 77 -31.58 8.87 -1.49
CA VAL A 77 -31.92 10.29 -1.31
C VAL A 77 -31.00 10.95 -0.28
N GLN A 78 -30.72 10.21 0.79
CA GLN A 78 -29.78 10.57 1.84
C GLN A 78 -29.20 9.28 2.40
N VAL A 79 -27.94 9.32 2.81
CA VAL A 79 -27.28 8.24 3.55
C VAL A 79 -27.05 8.73 4.96
N SER A 80 -27.62 8.05 5.94
CA SER A 80 -27.38 8.33 7.36
C SER A 80 -26.04 7.74 7.82
N ARG A 81 -25.51 8.28 8.92
CA ARG A 81 -24.29 7.76 9.56
C ARG A 81 -24.40 6.27 9.91
N SER A 82 -25.54 5.83 10.41
CA SER A 82 -25.80 4.41 10.74
C SER A 82 -25.85 3.50 9.51
N GLU A 83 -26.27 4.02 8.35
CA GLU A 83 -26.23 3.29 7.08
C GLU A 83 -24.81 3.19 6.56
N TRP A 84 -24.03 4.28 6.68
CA TRP A 84 -22.61 4.26 6.34
C TRP A 84 -21.82 3.29 7.23
N GLU A 85 -22.01 3.35 8.55
CA GLU A 85 -21.40 2.44 9.51
C GLU A 85 -21.71 0.98 9.15
N ARG A 86 -22.99 0.65 8.90
CA ARG A 86 -23.38 -0.69 8.47
C ARG A 86 -22.75 -1.08 7.15
N PHE A 87 -22.71 -0.18 6.16
CA PHE A 87 -22.07 -0.44 4.88
C PHE A 87 -20.58 -0.77 5.03
N VAL A 88 -19.85 0.00 5.85
CA VAL A 88 -18.41 -0.23 6.07
C VAL A 88 -18.16 -1.51 6.87
N ASN A 89 -18.95 -1.76 7.92
CA ASN A 89 -18.80 -2.92 8.80
C ASN A 89 -19.22 -4.23 8.13
N ASP A 90 -20.36 -4.28 7.42
CA ASP A 90 -20.89 -5.49 6.78
C ASP A 90 -20.06 -5.94 5.57
N SER A 91 -19.27 -5.03 5.02
CA SER A 91 -18.38 -5.35 3.93
C SER A 91 -17.09 -6.05 4.41
N ASP A 92 -16.87 -6.24 5.73
CA ASP A 92 -15.66 -6.80 6.38
C ASP A 92 -14.34 -6.06 6.05
N LEU A 93 -14.45 -4.83 5.53
CA LEU A 93 -13.37 -4.16 4.78
C LEU A 93 -12.28 -3.56 5.63
N VAL A 94 -12.63 -3.07 6.80
CA VAL A 94 -11.67 -2.47 7.74
C VAL A 94 -10.96 -3.57 8.53
N VAL A 95 -11.64 -4.70 8.77
CA VAL A 95 -11.14 -5.78 9.61
C VAL A 95 -10.19 -6.71 8.84
N GLU A 96 -10.45 -6.94 7.55
CA GLU A 96 -9.62 -7.87 6.75
C GLU A 96 -8.45 -7.20 6.00
N THR A 97 -8.43 -5.86 5.91
CA THR A 97 -7.47 -5.18 5.05
C THR A 97 -6.36 -4.49 5.87
N ASP A 98 -5.32 -5.26 6.19
CA ASP A 98 -4.11 -4.76 6.85
C ASP A 98 -3.55 -3.52 6.16
N GLY A 99 -3.46 -2.40 6.90
CA GLY A 99 -2.92 -1.13 6.41
C GLY A 99 -3.96 -0.06 6.08
N ILE A 100 -5.26 -0.39 6.01
CA ILE A 100 -6.34 0.60 5.95
C ILE A 100 -6.63 1.13 7.37
N GLN A 101 -6.72 2.44 7.51
CA GLN A 101 -6.99 3.11 8.80
C GLN A 101 -8.43 3.56 8.96
N GLY A 102 -9.16 3.64 7.85
CA GLY A 102 -10.57 3.94 7.82
C GLY A 102 -11.06 4.26 6.42
N ILE A 103 -12.38 4.23 6.27
CA ILE A 103 -13.08 4.58 5.05
C ILE A 103 -14.07 5.68 5.40
N GLY A 104 -14.02 6.77 4.64
CA GLY A 104 -14.84 7.93 4.91
C GLY A 104 -15.49 8.52 3.66
N PHE A 105 -16.46 9.39 3.92
CA PHE A 105 -17.14 10.19 2.93
C PHE A 105 -16.95 11.67 3.27
N ALA A 106 -16.49 12.43 2.27
CA ALA A 106 -16.39 13.87 2.34
C ALA A 106 -17.52 14.52 1.52
N LYS A 107 -18.26 15.42 2.15
CA LYS A 107 -19.36 16.17 1.53
C LYS A 107 -18.79 17.46 0.92
N PHE A 108 -19.10 17.68 -0.36
CA PHE A 108 -18.87 18.97 -1.01
C PHE A 108 -19.90 19.99 -0.51
N LEU A 109 -19.46 21.19 -0.16
CA LEU A 109 -20.31 22.29 0.27
C LEU A 109 -19.85 23.60 -0.35
N GLU A 110 -20.80 24.43 -0.76
CA GLU A 110 -20.58 25.83 -1.06
C GLU A 110 -20.45 26.65 0.23
N PRO A 111 -19.85 27.86 0.18
CA PRO A 111 -19.57 28.64 1.40
C PRO A 111 -20.83 29.03 2.16
N GLY A 112 -21.95 29.23 1.44
CA GLY A 112 -23.25 29.53 2.04
C GLY A 112 -23.91 28.33 2.75
N GLU A 113 -23.45 27.11 2.51
CA GLU A 113 -24.05 25.89 3.06
C GLU A 113 -23.41 25.45 4.38
N VAL A 114 -22.17 25.89 4.65
CA VAL A 114 -21.35 25.43 5.79
C VAL A 114 -22.08 25.60 7.13
N ALA A 115 -22.62 26.79 7.40
CA ALA A 115 -23.25 27.07 8.70
C ALA A 115 -24.51 26.22 8.93
N GLY A 116 -25.32 26.01 7.90
CA GLY A 116 -26.50 25.14 7.97
C GLY A 116 -26.13 23.69 8.17
N PHE A 117 -25.08 23.24 7.48
CA PHE A 117 -24.56 21.88 7.61
C PHE A 117 -23.96 21.60 8.99
N GLU A 118 -23.22 22.55 9.58
CA GLU A 118 -22.73 22.38 10.95
C GLU A 118 -23.87 22.19 11.95
N GLU A 119 -24.97 22.94 11.80
CA GLU A 119 -26.14 22.79 12.67
C GLU A 119 -26.86 21.46 12.46
N GLU A 120 -26.97 21.00 11.20
CA GLU A 120 -27.47 19.66 10.87
C GLU A 120 -26.68 18.59 11.62
N VAL A 121 -25.35 18.59 11.51
CA VAL A 121 -24.50 17.58 12.16
C VAL A 121 -24.51 17.70 13.69
N ARG A 122 -24.60 18.91 14.24
CA ARG A 122 -24.79 19.09 15.70
C ARG A 122 -26.08 18.47 16.19
N SER A 123 -27.17 18.60 15.42
CA SER A 123 -28.46 18.00 15.73
C SER A 123 -28.46 16.46 15.66
N GLU A 124 -27.51 15.85 14.93
CA GLU A 124 -27.28 14.40 14.89
C GLU A 124 -26.57 13.84 16.14
N GLY A 125 -26.21 14.69 17.10
CA GLY A 125 -25.55 14.28 18.35
C GLY A 125 -24.06 14.60 18.44
N PHE A 126 -23.54 15.48 17.57
CA PHE A 126 -22.16 15.96 17.60
C PHE A 126 -22.11 17.45 17.96
N PRO A 127 -22.43 17.84 19.21
CA PRO A 127 -22.62 19.25 19.60
C PRO A 127 -21.39 20.13 19.36
N ASP A 128 -20.19 19.53 19.39
CA ASP A 128 -18.91 20.23 19.19
C ASP A 128 -18.45 20.21 17.71
N PHE A 129 -19.28 19.73 16.78
CA PHE A 129 -18.91 19.67 15.38
C PHE A 129 -18.65 21.06 14.80
N LYS A 130 -17.54 21.17 14.08
CA LYS A 130 -17.13 22.37 13.36
C LYS A 130 -16.29 21.99 12.14
N VAL A 131 -16.46 22.74 11.07
CA VAL A 131 -15.58 22.66 9.90
C VAL A 131 -14.20 23.21 10.27
N THR A 132 -13.17 22.41 10.02
CA THR A 132 -11.78 22.78 10.31
C THR A 132 -10.85 22.53 9.12
N PRO A 133 -9.80 23.35 8.94
CA PRO A 133 -9.55 24.60 9.64
C PRO A 133 -10.55 25.70 9.23
N GLU A 134 -10.76 26.67 10.13
CA GLU A 134 -11.57 27.85 9.86
C GLU A 134 -11.02 28.66 8.68
N GLY A 135 -11.89 29.43 8.03
CA GLY A 135 -11.54 30.33 6.93
C GLY A 135 -12.52 30.24 5.77
N GLU A 136 -12.67 31.36 5.06
CA GLU A 136 -13.47 31.44 3.84
C GLU A 136 -12.73 30.83 2.65
N ARG A 137 -13.46 30.06 1.84
CA ARG A 137 -12.98 29.36 0.65
C ARG A 137 -14.08 29.37 -0.39
N ASP A 138 -13.74 29.10 -1.64
CA ASP A 138 -14.75 28.98 -2.71
C ASP A 138 -15.53 27.66 -2.62
N GLU A 139 -14.90 26.62 -2.08
CA GLU A 139 -15.42 25.26 -1.99
C GLU A 139 -14.90 24.58 -0.73
N TYR A 140 -15.71 23.69 -0.15
CA TYR A 140 -15.37 22.90 1.03
C TYR A 140 -15.59 21.42 0.74
N THR A 141 -14.72 20.55 1.29
CA THR A 141 -14.84 19.10 1.17
C THR A 141 -14.71 18.43 2.53
N ILE A 142 -15.82 18.37 3.26
CA ILE A 142 -15.84 18.10 4.69
C ILE A 142 -16.01 16.62 4.97
N ILE A 143 -15.07 16.00 5.69
CA ILE A 143 -15.22 14.62 6.16
C ILE A 143 -16.40 14.55 7.15
N VAL A 144 -17.50 13.94 6.73
CA VAL A 144 -18.73 13.80 7.54
C VAL A 144 -18.92 12.39 8.06
N PHE A 145 -18.52 11.37 7.30
CA PHE A 145 -18.51 9.99 7.77
C PHE A 145 -17.10 9.45 7.70
N LEU A 146 -16.68 8.71 8.73
CA LEU A 146 -15.37 8.08 8.77
C LEU A 146 -15.41 6.92 9.75
N GLU A 147 -15.21 5.71 9.23
CA GLU A 147 -15.27 4.48 10.00
C GLU A 147 -13.92 3.74 9.98
N PRO A 148 -13.49 3.13 11.11
CA PRO A 148 -14.20 3.09 12.38
C PRO A 148 -14.16 4.46 13.07
N PHE A 149 -15.22 4.86 13.77
CA PHE A 149 -15.29 6.14 14.47
C PHE A 149 -14.47 6.19 15.80
N ASP A 150 -13.22 5.75 15.70
CA ASP A 150 -12.26 5.69 16.80
C ASP A 150 -11.58 7.05 17.09
N GLU A 151 -10.71 7.09 18.10
CA GLU A 151 -10.02 8.33 18.48
C GLU A 151 -9.14 8.92 17.38
N ARG A 152 -8.54 8.07 16.53
CA ARG A 152 -7.71 8.52 15.43
C ARG A 152 -8.57 9.26 14.40
N ASN A 153 -9.67 8.63 14.00
CA ASN A 153 -10.55 9.09 12.93
C ASN A 153 -11.44 10.26 13.37
N ARG A 154 -11.82 10.33 14.66
CA ARG A 154 -12.51 11.51 15.22
C ARG A 154 -11.74 12.81 15.03
N ARG A 155 -10.41 12.80 14.95
CA ARG A 155 -9.61 14.01 14.69
C ARG A 155 -9.76 14.54 13.27
N ALA A 156 -10.16 13.70 12.33
CA ALA A 156 -10.43 14.08 10.95
C ALA A 156 -11.92 14.38 10.70
N PHE A 157 -12.80 14.10 11.66
CA PHE A 157 -14.21 14.43 11.54
C PHE A 157 -14.40 15.95 11.52
N GLY A 158 -15.07 16.46 10.48
CA GLY A 158 -15.21 17.90 10.22
C GLY A 158 -14.01 18.54 9.53
N TYR A 159 -12.96 17.77 9.20
CA TYR A 159 -11.81 18.29 8.47
C TYR A 159 -12.14 18.53 7.00
N ASP A 160 -11.77 19.70 6.49
CA ASP A 160 -11.88 20.12 5.11
C ASP A 160 -10.68 19.64 4.30
N MET A 161 -10.88 18.60 3.50
CA MET A 161 -9.82 17.98 2.69
C MET A 161 -9.26 18.91 1.60
N SER A 162 -9.98 19.98 1.24
CA SER A 162 -9.57 20.93 0.20
C SER A 162 -8.39 21.81 0.66
N THR A 163 -8.11 21.82 1.96
CA THR A 163 -7.06 22.64 2.57
C THR A 163 -5.66 22.05 2.45
N GLU A 164 -5.56 20.77 2.06
CA GLU A 164 -4.28 20.10 1.82
C GLU A 164 -4.16 19.76 0.34
N GLU A 165 -3.08 20.23 -0.29
CA GLU A 165 -2.92 20.23 -1.75
C GLU A 165 -2.92 18.82 -2.36
N THR A 166 -2.30 17.85 -1.67
CA THR A 166 -2.24 16.46 -2.15
C THR A 166 -3.64 15.84 -2.21
N ARG A 167 -4.43 16.01 -1.15
CA ARG A 167 -5.83 15.57 -1.07
C ARG A 167 -6.69 16.28 -2.08
N LYS A 168 -6.55 17.60 -2.20
CA LYS A 168 -7.28 18.41 -3.19
C LYS A 168 -7.02 17.90 -4.61
N THR A 169 -5.75 17.71 -4.96
CA THR A 169 -5.36 17.17 -6.27
C THR A 169 -5.95 15.78 -6.51
N ALA A 170 -5.92 14.90 -5.51
CA ALA A 170 -6.48 13.55 -5.61
C ALA A 170 -8.01 13.53 -5.77
N MET A 171 -8.72 14.53 -5.22
CA MET A 171 -10.17 14.66 -5.43
C MET A 171 -10.52 15.21 -6.82
N MET A 172 -9.61 15.95 -7.44
CA MET A 172 -9.79 16.56 -8.77
C MET A 172 -9.33 15.67 -9.93
N SER A 173 -8.61 14.57 -9.65
CA SER A 173 -8.09 13.61 -10.64
C SER A 173 -9.11 12.53 -10.98
#